data_AF-A0A8T6WRC6-F1
#
_entry.id   AF-A0A8T6WRC6-F1
#
_cell.length_a   1.000
_cell.length_b   1.000
_cell.length_c   1.000
_cell.angle_alpha   90.00
_cell.angle_beta   90.00
_cell.angle_gamma   90.00
#
_symmetry.space_group_name_H-M   'P 1'
#
loop_
_entity.id
_entity.type
_entity.pdbx_description
1 polymer ?
#
loop_
_entity_poly.entity_id
_entity_poly.type
_entity_poly.pdbx_seq_one_letter_code
_entity_poly.pdbx_strand_id
1 'polypeptide(L)'
;EGKEIDIVAPGVNIASTGLHGETWVANGTSVAVPFIAGVSSIFLARRGNLPTGDFNTTDPTTLRGKLYQVAEDVGKQGWDKAAGQGAVLKPINR
;
A
#
# COMPACT_ATOMS: atom_id res chain seq x y z
N GLU A 1 -11.71 5.13 -8.60
CA GLU A 1 -12.59 4.24 -7.82
C GLU A 1 -12.87 2.98 -8.63
N GLY A 2 -12.99 1.82 -7.98
CA GLY A 2 -13.22 0.53 -8.64
C GLY A 2 -13.32 -0.62 -7.64
N LYS A 3 -13.83 -1.78 -8.07
CA LYS A 3 -13.85 -2.99 -7.24
C LYS A 3 -12.46 -3.68 -7.19
N GLU A 4 -11.58 -3.25 -8.09
CA GLU A 4 -10.24 -3.77 -8.29
C GLU A 4 -9.23 -3.14 -7.32
N ILE A 5 -9.62 -2.08 -6.60
CA ILE A 5 -8.76 -1.45 -5.59
C ILE A 5 -8.73 -2.35 -4.35
N ASP A 6 -7.54 -2.87 -4.07
CA ASP A 6 -7.30 -3.75 -2.93
C ASP A 6 -6.93 -2.96 -1.67
N ILE A 7 -5.89 -2.12 -1.77
CA ILE A 7 -5.42 -1.18 -0.75
C ILE A 7 -4.89 0.07 -1.44
N VAL A 8 -4.77 1.18 -0.70
CA VAL A 8 -4.17 2.42 -1.21
C VAL A 8 -2.92 2.83 -0.45
N ALA A 9 -2.13 3.73 -1.02
CA ALA A 9 -0.92 4.30 -0.43
C ALA A 9 -0.69 5.71 -1.00
N PRO A 10 0.25 6.51 -0.44
CA PRO A 10 0.53 7.85 -0.95
C PRO A 10 0.92 7.85 -2.43
N GLY A 11 0.19 8.60 -3.25
CA GLY A 11 0.42 8.68 -4.70
C GLY A 11 0.31 10.09 -5.27
N VAL A 12 0.27 11.12 -4.42
CA VAL A 12 0.17 12.53 -4.82
C VAL A 12 1.26 13.33 -4.13
N ASN A 13 1.92 14.23 -4.86
CA ASN A 13 3.05 15.04 -4.42
C ASN A 13 4.19 14.21 -3.83
N ILE A 14 4.51 13.07 -4.47
CA ILE A 14 5.55 12.17 -4.01
C ILE A 14 6.89 12.61 -4.57
N ALA A 15 7.77 13.09 -3.71
CA ALA A 15 9.16 13.37 -4.03
C ALA A 15 9.98 12.06 -4.04
N SER A 16 10.71 11.80 -5.12
CA SER A 16 11.62 10.65 -5.23
C SER A 16 12.84 11.00 -6.08
N THR A 17 13.79 10.08 -6.17
CA THR A 17 14.98 10.21 -7.03
C THR A 17 14.59 10.31 -8.50
N GLY A 18 15.15 11.30 -9.19
CA GLY A 18 15.08 11.49 -10.63
C GLY A 18 16.40 11.12 -11.31
N LEU A 19 16.43 11.18 -12.64
CA LEU A 19 17.66 10.96 -13.40
C LEU A 19 18.69 12.06 -13.10
N HIS A 20 19.97 11.77 -13.39
CA HIS A 20 21.09 12.71 -13.25
C HIS A 20 21.29 13.27 -11.83
N GLY A 21 20.95 12.49 -10.80
CA GLY A 21 21.10 12.90 -9.40
C GLY A 21 20.04 13.92 -8.94
N GLU A 22 19.00 14.15 -9.73
CA GLU A 22 17.90 15.04 -9.39
C GLU A 22 16.89 14.37 -8.45
N THR A 23 15.92 15.17 -8.02
CA THR A 23 14.70 14.71 -7.35
C THR A 23 13.50 15.25 -8.10
N TRP A 24 12.50 14.40 -8.34
CA TRP A 24 11.26 14.79 -9.02
C TRP A 24 10.06 14.57 -8.11
N VAL A 25 9.03 15.40 -8.31
CA VAL A 25 7.72 15.23 -7.67
C VAL A 25 6.76 14.68 -8.70
N ALA A 26 6.10 13.57 -8.36
CA ALA A 26 5.17 12.89 -9.26
C ALA A 26 3.85 12.51 -8.58
N ASN A 27 2.84 12.32 -9.42
CA ASN A 27 1.50 11.88 -9.05
C ASN A 27 1.17 10.61 -9.84
N GLY A 28 0.50 9.65 -9.21
CA GLY A 28 -0.02 8.47 -9.88
C GLY A 28 -0.03 7.22 -9.02
N THR A 29 -0.76 6.21 -9.47
CA THR A 29 -0.75 4.89 -8.83
C THR A 29 0.62 4.21 -8.98
N SER A 30 1.35 4.49 -10.06
CA SER A 30 2.73 4.03 -10.26
C SER A 30 3.68 4.45 -9.15
N VAL A 31 3.47 5.62 -8.54
CA VAL A 31 4.27 6.09 -7.39
C VAL A 31 3.72 5.67 -6.04
N ALA A 32 2.47 5.19 -5.98
CA ALA A 32 1.90 4.54 -4.78
C ALA A 32 2.38 3.09 -4.61
N VAL A 33 2.51 2.33 -5.71
CA VAL A 33 3.00 0.93 -5.73
C VAL A 33 4.28 0.69 -4.92
N PRO A 34 5.36 1.50 -5.02
CA PRO A 34 6.58 1.25 -4.26
C PRO A 34 6.40 1.34 -2.73
N PHE A 35 5.43 2.10 -2.21
CA PHE A 35 5.12 2.10 -0.77
C PHE A 35 4.58 0.75 -0.32
N ILE A 36 3.66 0.16 -1.08
CA ILE A 36 3.08 -1.15 -0.80
C ILE A 36 4.16 -2.23 -0.91
N ALA A 37 5.01 -2.17 -1.94
CA ALA A 37 6.14 -3.08 -2.10
C ALA A 37 7.15 -2.97 -0.95
N GLY A 38 7.44 -1.75 -0.48
CA GLY A 38 8.32 -1.49 0.65
C GLY A 38 7.78 -2.07 1.97
N VAL A 39 6.50 -1.87 2.29
CA VAL A 39 5.90 -2.49 3.49
C VAL A 39 5.89 -4.01 3.38
N SER A 40 5.57 -4.53 2.19
CA SER A 40 5.60 -5.96 1.91
C SER A 40 6.98 -6.56 2.15
N SER A 41 8.04 -5.88 1.70
CA SER A 41 9.42 -6.36 1.87
C SER A 41 9.84 -6.40 3.34
N ILE A 42 9.37 -5.47 4.19
CA ILE A 42 9.61 -5.49 5.63
C ILE A 42 8.99 -6.75 6.27
N PHE A 43 7.78 -7.12 5.86
CA PHE A 43 7.15 -8.35 6.35
C PHE A 43 7.94 -9.59 5.94
N LEU A 44 8.32 -9.69 4.67
CA LEU A 44 9.09 -10.81 4.15
C LEU A 44 10.49 -10.90 4.80
N ALA A 45 11.16 -9.76 5.02
CA ALA A 45 12.46 -9.72 5.67
C ALA A 45 12.40 -10.17 7.14
N ARG A 46 11.31 -9.87 7.86
CA ARG A 46 11.15 -10.22 9.29
C ARG A 46 10.57 -11.60 9.54
N ARG A 47 9.72 -12.10 8.64
CA ARG A 47 8.94 -13.33 8.83
C ARG A 47 9.33 -14.46 7.88
N GLY A 48 10.20 -14.19 6.91
CA GLY A 48 10.55 -15.15 5.86
C GLY A 48 9.43 -15.28 4.82
N ASN A 49 9.36 -16.46 4.20
CA ASN A 49 8.49 -16.69 3.04
C ASN A 49 7.02 -16.84 3.47
N LEU A 50 6.28 -15.72 3.50
CA LEU A 50 4.83 -15.71 3.72
C LEU A 50 4.11 -16.13 2.43
N PRO A 51 3.05 -16.95 2.50
CA PRO A 51 2.16 -17.14 1.37
C PRO A 51 1.59 -15.79 0.93
N THR A 52 1.54 -15.53 -0.37
CA THR A 52 1.05 -14.26 -0.90
C THR A 52 -0.41 -14.00 -0.53
N GLY A 53 -1.26 -15.03 -0.63
CA GLY A 53 -2.73 -14.90 -0.62
C GLY A 53 -3.28 -14.58 -2.01
N ASP A 54 -4.56 -14.87 -2.23
CA ASP A 54 -5.32 -14.50 -3.43
C ASP A 54 -6.28 -13.33 -3.16
N PHE A 55 -7.10 -12.94 -4.14
CA PHE A 55 -8.07 -11.84 -4.03
C PHE A 55 -9.17 -12.06 -2.98
N ASN A 56 -9.39 -13.28 -2.50
CA ASN A 56 -10.37 -13.58 -1.44
C ASN A 56 -9.72 -13.76 -0.07
N THR A 57 -8.40 -13.79 -0.01
CA THR A 57 -7.65 -14.06 1.23
C THR A 57 -7.64 -12.83 2.15
N THR A 58 -8.19 -12.99 3.35
CA THR A 58 -8.11 -12.03 4.47
C THR A 58 -7.31 -12.58 5.66
N ASP A 59 -6.82 -13.82 5.56
CA ASP A 59 -6.09 -14.51 6.63
C ASP A 59 -4.78 -13.78 6.96
N PRO A 60 -4.57 -13.36 8.24
CA PRO A 60 -3.38 -12.63 8.66
C PRO A 60 -2.09 -13.47 8.69
N THR A 61 -2.12 -14.74 8.31
CA THR A 61 -0.92 -15.57 8.08
C THR A 61 -0.34 -15.39 6.67
N THR A 62 -1.05 -14.69 5.79
CA THR A 62 -0.57 -14.34 4.43
C THR A 62 -0.04 -12.91 4.35
N LEU A 63 0.76 -12.62 3.33
CA LEU A 63 1.27 -11.26 3.09
C LEU A 63 0.12 -10.26 2.88
N ARG A 64 -0.89 -10.63 2.09
CA ARG A 64 -2.07 -9.78 1.86
C ARG A 64 -2.85 -9.51 3.15
N GLY A 65 -3.12 -10.53 3.95
CA GLY A 65 -3.79 -10.34 5.24
C GLY A 65 -2.96 -9.50 6.22
N LYS A 66 -1.62 -9.62 6.20
CA LYS A 66 -0.74 -8.73 6.98
C LYS A 66 -0.82 -7.27 6.54
N LEU A 67 -0.90 -7.00 5.24
CA LEU A 67 -1.11 -5.64 4.73
C LEU A 67 -2.45 -5.06 5.22
N TYR A 68 -3.52 -5.85 5.23
CA TYR A 68 -4.80 -5.42 5.79
C TYR A 68 -4.75 -5.12 7.28
N GLN A 69 -3.96 -5.86 8.07
CA GLN A 69 -3.81 -5.58 9.50
C GLN A 69 -3.17 -4.23 9.81
N VAL A 70 -2.37 -3.69 8.88
CA VAL A 70 -1.67 -2.40 9.06
C VAL A 70 -2.25 -1.29 8.20
N ALA A 71 -3.24 -1.58 7.37
CA ALA A 71 -3.98 -0.59 6.63
C ALA A 71 -4.88 0.19 7.59
N GLU A 72 -4.85 1.51 7.49
CA GLU A 72 -5.82 2.37 8.17
C GLU A 72 -7.08 2.44 7.30
N ASP A 73 -8.22 2.08 7.86
CA ASP A 73 -9.51 2.25 7.22
C ASP A 73 -9.77 3.76 7.01
N VAL A 74 -9.81 4.19 5.75
CA VAL A 74 -9.99 5.58 5.35
C VAL A 74 -11.17 5.67 4.39
N GLY A 75 -11.94 6.75 4.49
CA GLY A 75 -13.16 6.90 3.69
C GLY A 75 -14.36 6.32 4.42
N LYS A 76 -15.04 5.35 3.80
CA LYS A 76 -16.21 4.70 4.42
C LYS A 76 -15.73 3.52 5.25
N GLN A 77 -16.32 3.34 6.43
CA GLN A 77 -15.97 2.21 7.30
C GLN A 77 -16.05 0.87 6.55
N GLY A 78 -14.97 0.11 6.61
CA GLY A 78 -14.78 -1.16 5.92
C GLY A 78 -14.30 -0.99 4.48
N TRP A 79 -14.48 -2.04 3.67
CA TRP A 79 -14.04 -1.98 2.28
C TRP A 79 -14.85 -0.94 1.48
N ASP A 80 -14.16 -0.10 0.70
CA ASP A 80 -14.82 0.82 -0.23
C ASP A 80 -14.11 0.93 -1.59
N LYS A 81 -14.82 1.48 -2.57
CA LYS A 81 -14.36 1.56 -3.97
C LYS A 81 -13.23 2.57 -4.19
N ALA A 82 -12.93 3.43 -3.22
CA ALA A 82 -11.88 4.44 -3.30
C ALA A 82 -10.60 3.98 -2.61
N ALA A 83 -10.71 3.33 -1.44
CA ALA A 83 -9.59 2.95 -0.59
C ALA A 83 -9.32 1.44 -0.53
N GLY A 84 -10.21 0.60 -1.05
CA GLY A 84 -10.14 -0.84 -0.84
C GLY A 84 -10.30 -1.15 0.65
N GLN A 85 -9.39 -1.93 1.23
CA GLN A 85 -9.33 -2.20 2.67
C GLN A 85 -8.70 -1.05 3.50
N GLY A 86 -8.22 0.02 2.85
CA GLY A 86 -7.64 1.17 3.55
C GLY A 86 -6.25 1.57 3.03
N ALA A 87 -5.66 2.54 3.72
CA ALA A 87 -4.39 3.14 3.36
C ALA A 87 -3.21 2.56 4.15
N VAL A 88 -2.19 2.11 3.44
CA VAL A 88 -0.88 1.77 4.01
C VAL A 88 0.01 3.00 4.05
N LEU A 89 0.71 3.19 5.17
CA LEU A 89 1.59 4.34 5.41
C LEU A 89 0.87 5.67 5.18
N LYS A 90 -0.02 6.03 6.10
CA LYS A 90 -0.64 7.36 6.08
C LYS A 90 0.43 8.46 6.10
N PRO A 91 0.33 9.49 5.25
CA PRO A 91 1.17 10.68 5.38
C PRO A 91 1.03 11.23 6.80
N ILE A 92 2.15 11.39 7.52
CA ILE A 92 2.15 12.10 8.79
C ILE A 92 1.85 13.56 8.45
N ASN A 93 0.62 14.00 8.67
CA ASN A 93 0.29 15.42 8.65
C ASN A 93 1.16 16.08 9.75
N ARG A 94 2.16 16.85 9.32
CA ARG A 94 2.89 17.78 10.19
C ARG A 94 2.24 19.15 10.12
#